data_AF-X0X3Y9-F1
#
_entry.id   AF-X0X3Y9-F1
#
_cell.length_a   1.000
_cell.length_b   1.000
_cell.length_c   1.000
_cell.angle_alpha   90.00
_cell.angle_beta   90.00
_cell.angle_gamma   90.00
#
_symmetry.space_group_name_H-M   'P 1'
#
loop_
_entity.id
_entity.type
_entity.pdbx_description
1 polymer ?
#
loop_
_entity_poly.entity_id
_entity_poly.type
_entity_poly.pdbx_seq_one_letter_code
_entity_poly.pdbx_strand_id
1 'polypeptide(L)'
;MLLAGIRDIGVYSRDVNEAYYEVVDKYRLRWSDVAYEPGELKAVAYKDGRKIGEAVMRTAGEPAEIRLTPDRQEISATGEDLSYILVEAVDEDGTLCPLADNLIHFEISGPAEIAGVGNGNPLSLEPFQANSR
;
A
#
# COMPACT_ATOMS: atom_id res chain seq x y z
N MET A 1 26.79 -1.94 7.79
CA MET A 1 25.66 -2.37 8.64
C MET A 1 25.59 -1.43 9.84
N LEU A 2 24.73 -0.41 9.78
CA LEU A 2 24.53 0.57 10.84
C LEU A 2 23.07 0.47 11.29
N LEU A 3 22.84 -0.13 12.45
CA LEU A 3 21.55 -0.14 13.12
C LEU A 3 21.40 1.20 13.84
N ALA A 4 20.60 2.12 13.28
CA ALA A 4 20.16 3.30 14.01
C ALA A 4 18.98 2.90 14.92
N GLY A 5 19.29 2.65 16.20
CA GLY A 5 18.29 2.54 17.25
C GLY A 5 17.81 3.93 17.70
N ILE A 6 16.54 4.02 18.09
CA ILE A 6 15.94 5.22 18.69
C ILE A 6 16.81 5.64 19.89
N ARG A 7 17.41 6.84 19.81
CA ARG A 7 18.30 7.37 20.86
C ARG A 7 17.55 8.07 21.99
N ASP A 8 16.31 8.48 21.79
CA ASP A 8 15.52 9.12 22.84
C ASP A 8 14.01 8.93 22.62
N ILE A 9 13.29 8.66 23.71
CA ILE A 9 11.83 8.73 23.81
C ILE A 9 11.56 9.72 24.95
N GLY A 10 11.14 10.92 24.58
CA GLY A 10 10.70 11.94 25.54
C GLY A 10 9.18 11.89 25.70
N VAL A 11 8.71 11.75 26.94
CA VAL A 11 7.34 12.15 27.30
C VAL A 11 7.43 13.61 27.75
N TYR A 12 6.89 14.52 26.94
CA TYR A 12 6.89 15.95 27.25
C TYR A 12 5.90 16.26 28.37
N SER A 13 6.28 17.13 29.32
CA SER A 13 5.49 17.45 30.51
C SER A 13 4.40 18.51 30.28
N ARG A 14 4.17 18.94 29.04
CA ARG A 14 3.11 19.88 28.65
C ARG A 14 2.48 19.44 27.33
N ASP A 15 1.16 19.42 27.31
CA ASP A 15 0.36 19.32 26.09
C ASP A 15 0.66 20.52 25.19
N VAL A 16 1.37 20.28 24.09
CA VAL A 16 1.58 21.25 23.00
C VAL A 16 0.48 21.13 21.93
N ASN A 17 -0.50 20.27 22.16
CA ASN A 17 -1.58 20.01 21.23
C ASN A 17 -2.82 20.84 21.59
N GLU A 18 -3.33 21.61 20.63
CA GLU A 18 -4.68 22.18 20.71
C GLU A 18 -5.70 21.04 20.93
N ALA A 19 -6.81 21.32 21.63
CA ALA A 19 -7.86 20.34 21.96
C ALA A 19 -8.38 19.52 20.76
N TYR A 20 -8.19 20.01 19.53
CA TYR A 20 -8.45 19.28 18.29
C TYR A 20 -7.66 17.97 18.17
N TYR A 21 -6.42 17.93 18.64
CA TYR A 21 -5.54 16.76 18.49
C TYR A 21 -5.70 15.73 19.62
N GLU A 22 -6.33 16.06 20.75
CA GLU A 22 -6.60 15.09 21.83
C GLU A 22 -7.41 13.88 21.32
N VAL A 23 -8.41 14.12 20.46
CA VAL A 23 -9.22 13.05 19.87
C VAL A 23 -8.43 12.22 18.86
N VAL A 24 -7.50 12.87 18.15
CA VAL A 24 -6.67 12.23 17.11
C VAL A 24 -5.62 11.31 17.74
N ASP A 25 -4.96 11.77 18.81
CA ASP A 25 -3.87 11.04 19.47
C ASP A 25 -4.37 9.87 20.32
N LYS A 26 -5.66 9.85 20.67
CA LYS A 26 -6.27 8.73 21.39
C LYS A 26 -6.20 7.41 20.62
N TYR A 27 -6.20 7.44 19.29
CA TYR A 27 -6.29 6.24 18.46
C TYR A 27 -5.19 6.14 17.40
N ARG A 28 -4.19 7.04 17.41
CA ARG A 28 -3.14 7.09 16.39
C ARG A 28 -1.80 7.38 17.04
N LEU A 29 -0.76 6.75 16.52
CA LEU A 29 0.63 7.14 16.76
C LEU A 29 1.07 8.06 15.63
N ARG A 30 1.79 9.13 15.97
CA ARG A 30 2.22 10.14 15.01
C ARG A 30 3.65 10.56 15.30
N TRP A 31 4.39 10.78 14.23
CA TRP A 31 5.68 11.47 14.25
C TRP A 31 5.50 12.71 13.38
N SER A 32 5.49 13.89 14.02
CA SER A 32 5.18 15.15 13.33
C SER A 32 6.37 15.71 12.53
N ASP A 33 7.60 15.38 12.96
CA ASP A 33 8.82 16.02 12.46
C ASP A 33 9.78 15.00 11.84
N VAL A 34 9.27 14.21 10.89
CA VAL A 34 10.11 13.28 10.11
C VAL A 34 10.59 13.99 8.85
N ALA A 35 11.87 14.38 8.83
CA ALA A 35 12.50 14.86 7.61
C ALA A 35 12.56 13.71 6.59
N TYR A 36 12.10 13.96 5.36
CA TYR A 36 12.14 12.96 4.31
C TYR A 36 13.58 12.67 3.87
N GLU A 37 13.95 11.40 3.93
CA GLU A 37 15.14 10.84 3.29
C GLU A 37 14.74 9.51 2.62
N PRO A 38 15.25 9.21 1.41
CA PRO A 38 14.96 7.95 0.76
C PRO A 38 15.50 6.77 1.58
N GLY A 39 14.71 5.73 1.76
CA GLY A 39 15.12 4.56 2.55
C GLY A 39 13.96 3.70 3.03
N GLU A 40 14.11 3.13 4.22
CA GLU A 40 13.12 2.28 4.89
C GLU A 40 12.49 3.00 6.08
N LEU A 41 11.16 3.13 6.08
CA LEU A 41 10.40 3.52 7.27
C LEU A 41 9.77 2.27 7.89
N LYS A 42 10.06 2.02 9.17
CA LYS A 42 9.59 0.83 9.89
C LYS A 42 8.92 1.19 11.21
N ALA A 43 7.68 0.74 11.38
CA ALA A 43 6.96 0.80 12.64
C ALA A 43 6.99 -0.58 13.32
N VAL A 44 7.41 -0.64 14.58
CA VAL A 44 7.47 -1.89 15.36
C VAL A 44 6.52 -1.78 16.57
N ALA A 45 5.59 -2.72 16.67
CA ALA A 45 4.62 -2.77 17.76
C ALA A 45 5.11 -3.70 18.88
N TYR A 46 4.93 -3.25 20.13
CA TYR A 46 5.29 -4.01 21.33
C TYR A 46 4.10 -4.15 22.28
N LYS A 47 4.06 -5.27 23.01
CA LYS A 47 3.15 -5.54 24.12
C LYS A 47 3.93 -6.22 25.24
N ASP A 48 3.84 -5.70 26.46
CA ASP A 48 4.55 -6.24 27.64
C ASP A 48 6.06 -6.43 27.40
N GLY A 49 6.68 -5.46 26.72
CA GLY A 49 8.11 -5.49 26.35
C GLY A 49 8.47 -6.47 25.23
N ARG A 50 7.50 -7.17 24.63
CA ARG A 50 7.70 -8.14 23.54
C ARG A 50 7.21 -7.57 22.21
N LYS A 51 7.99 -7.75 21.14
CA LYS A 51 7.55 -7.40 19.77
C LYS A 51 6.36 -8.26 19.37
N ILE A 52 5.30 -7.63 18.87
CA ILE A 52 4.06 -8.30 18.41
C ILE A 52 3.81 -8.14 16.91
N GLY A 53 4.53 -7.24 16.24
CA GLY A 53 4.39 -7.02 14.81
C GLY A 53 5.28 -5.88 14.32
N GLU A 54 5.43 -5.79 13.02
CA GLU A 54 6.04 -4.63 12.36
C GLU A 54 5.40 -4.39 11.00
N ALA A 55 5.49 -3.15 10.55
CA ALA A 55 5.12 -2.73 9.20
C ALA A 55 6.28 -1.94 8.62
N VAL A 56 6.54 -2.14 7.33
CA VAL A 56 7.67 -1.53 6.63
C VAL A 56 7.20 -0.91 5.32
N MET A 57 7.64 0.31 5.06
CA MET A 57 7.54 0.99 3.78
C MET A 57 8.94 1.33 3.28
N ARG A 58 9.12 1.33 1.96
CA ARG A 58 10.37 1.69 1.31
C ARG A 58 10.12 2.74 0.24
N THR A 59 11.09 3.63 0.06
CA THR A 59 11.11 4.52 -1.09
C THR A 59 11.27 3.67 -2.34
N ALA A 60 10.30 3.71 -3.24
CA ALA A 60 10.34 3.02 -4.51
C ALA A 60 11.25 3.74 -5.50
N GLY A 61 11.92 2.96 -6.36
CA GLY A 61 12.54 3.45 -7.58
C GLY A 61 11.52 3.70 -8.70
N GLU A 62 12.02 3.77 -9.93
CA GLU A 62 11.16 3.86 -11.12
C GLU A 62 10.38 2.56 -11.34
N PRO A 63 9.13 2.63 -11.82
CA PRO A 63 8.36 1.43 -12.18
C PRO A 63 9.10 0.59 -13.22
N ALA A 64 9.26 -0.70 -12.92
CA ALA A 64 10.00 -1.65 -13.76
C ALA A 64 9.14 -2.85 -14.18
N GLU A 65 8.22 -3.29 -13.30
CA GLU A 65 7.42 -4.50 -13.52
C GLU A 65 5.96 -4.32 -13.08
N ILE A 66 5.09 -5.19 -13.62
CA ILE A 66 3.70 -5.32 -13.17
C ILE A 66 3.55 -6.62 -12.38
N ARG A 67 3.09 -6.52 -11.15
CA ARG A 67 2.73 -7.67 -10.30
C ARG A 67 1.22 -7.90 -10.39
N LEU A 68 0.85 -9.15 -10.66
CA LEU A 68 -0.54 -9.61 -10.68
C LEU A 68 -0.79 -10.54 -9.50
N THR A 69 -1.70 -10.15 -8.61
CA THR A 69 -2.06 -10.93 -7.42
C THR A 69 -3.54 -11.28 -7.46
N PRO A 70 -3.92 -12.50 -7.88
CA PRO A 70 -5.30 -12.94 -7.81
C PRO A 70 -5.71 -13.17 -6.35
N ASP A 71 -6.94 -12.79 -6.00
CA ASP A 71 -7.57 -13.16 -4.74
C ASP A 71 -7.74 -14.69 -4.61
N ARG A 72 -8.00 -15.35 -5.74
CA ARG A 72 -8.18 -16.80 -5.88
C ARG A 72 -7.58 -17.29 -7.19
N GLN A 73 -6.85 -18.41 -7.14
CA GLN A 73 -6.24 -19.02 -8.33
C GLN A 73 -7.19 -20.00 -9.05
N GLU A 74 -8.28 -20.41 -8.41
CA GLU A 74 -9.28 -21.32 -8.95
C GLU A 74 -10.68 -20.70 -8.82
N ILE A 75 -11.45 -20.77 -9.90
CA ILE A 75 -12.84 -20.32 -9.97
C ILE A 75 -13.72 -21.40 -10.60
N SER A 76 -15.01 -21.35 -10.29
CA SER A 76 -16.00 -22.27 -10.83
C SER A 76 -16.41 -21.85 -12.25
N ALA A 77 -16.50 -22.80 -13.17
CA ALA A 77 -16.93 -22.55 -14.55
C ALA A 77 -18.47 -22.41 -14.67
N THR A 78 -19.10 -21.62 -13.80
CA THR A 78 -20.55 -21.36 -13.78
C THR A 78 -20.96 -20.20 -14.69
N GLY A 79 -20.03 -19.34 -15.09
CA GLY A 79 -20.29 -18.10 -15.81
C GLY A 79 -20.62 -16.91 -14.89
N GLU A 80 -20.68 -17.11 -13.58
CA GLU A 80 -21.01 -16.08 -12.58
C GLU A 80 -19.92 -15.89 -11.52
N ASP A 81 -18.94 -16.81 -11.44
CA ASP A 81 -17.83 -16.71 -10.49
C ASP A 81 -16.78 -15.72 -11.00
N LEU A 82 -16.21 -14.92 -10.09
CA LEU A 82 -15.25 -13.85 -10.39
C LEU A 82 -13.97 -14.04 -9.58
N SER A 83 -12.81 -13.87 -10.21
CA SER A 83 -11.56 -13.59 -9.49
C SER A 83 -11.16 -12.14 -9.69
N TYR A 84 -10.76 -11.50 -8.61
CA TYR A 84 -10.22 -10.15 -8.62
C TYR A 84 -8.70 -10.25 -8.66
N ILE A 85 -8.12 -9.70 -9.73
CA ILE A 85 -6.67 -9.64 -9.89
C ILE A 85 -6.22 -8.23 -9.51
N LEU A 86 -5.48 -8.11 -8.41
CA LEU A 86 -4.81 -6.87 -8.06
C LEU A 86 -3.62 -6.67 -8.99
N VAL A 87 -3.54 -5.48 -9.59
CA VAL A 87 -2.49 -5.09 -10.53
C VAL A 87 -1.66 -3.98 -9.86
N GLU A 88 -0.36 -4.21 -9.70
CA GLU A 88 0.53 -3.29 -9.02
C GLU A 88 1.75 -2.99 -9.91
N ALA A 89 2.11 -1.72 -10.04
CA ALA A 89 3.42 -1.33 -10.57
C ALA A 89 4.47 -1.40 -9.46
N VAL A 90 5.57 -2.09 -9.73
CA VAL A 90 6.67 -2.26 -8.78
C VAL A 90 8.00 -1.89 -9.44
N ASP A 91 8.97 -1.46 -8.62
CA ASP A 91 10.34 -1.22 -9.08
C ASP A 91 11.13 -2.53 -9.26
N GLU A 92 12.40 -2.42 -9.67
CA GLU A 92 13.30 -3.56 -9.90
C GLU A 92 13.54 -4.44 -8.66
N ASP A 93 13.34 -3.88 -7.46
CA ASP A 93 13.46 -4.59 -6.18
C ASP A 93 12.09 -5.14 -5.70
N GLY A 94 11.03 -4.94 -6.48
CA GLY A 94 9.67 -5.35 -6.16
C GLY A 94 8.97 -4.47 -5.12
N THR A 95 9.46 -3.25 -4.87
CA THR A 95 8.79 -2.25 -4.05
C THR A 95 7.63 -1.63 -4.83
N LEU A 96 6.44 -1.55 -4.21
CA LEU A 96 5.28 -0.89 -4.81
C LEU A 96 5.61 0.56 -5.16
N CYS A 97 5.34 0.98 -6.39
CA CYS A 97 5.48 2.36 -6.86
C CYS A 97 4.14 3.11 -6.63
N PRO A 98 3.96 3.83 -5.50
CA PRO A 98 2.64 4.35 -5.11
C PRO A 98 2.14 5.52 -5.97
N LEU A 99 3.01 6.09 -6.81
CA LEU A 99 2.71 7.22 -7.70
C LEU A 99 2.59 6.81 -9.17
N ALA A 100 2.72 5.53 -9.50
CA ALA A 100 2.61 5.05 -10.87
C ALA A 100 1.18 5.23 -11.40
N ASP A 101 1.05 5.79 -12.61
CA ASP A 101 -0.21 6.04 -13.31
C ASP A 101 -0.20 5.50 -14.75
N ASN A 102 0.69 4.52 -15.02
CA ASN A 102 0.88 3.92 -16.32
C ASN A 102 -0.41 3.29 -16.86
N LEU A 103 -0.70 3.50 -18.15
CA LEU A 103 -1.75 2.78 -18.86
C LEU A 103 -1.38 1.30 -19.00
N ILE A 104 -2.25 0.43 -18.51
CA ILE A 104 -2.12 -1.02 -18.58
C ILE A 104 -3.09 -1.57 -19.63
N HIS A 105 -2.61 -2.51 -20.45
CA HIS A 105 -3.44 -3.26 -21.39
C HIS A 105 -3.61 -4.69 -20.91
N PHE A 106 -4.85 -5.19 -20.98
CA PHE A 106 -5.22 -6.52 -20.52
C PHE A 106 -5.59 -7.40 -21.71
N GLU A 107 -5.09 -8.63 -21.68
CA GLU A 107 -5.46 -9.69 -22.61
C GLU A 107 -5.76 -10.96 -21.81
N ILE A 108 -6.82 -11.66 -22.16
CA ILE A 108 -7.19 -12.93 -21.55
C ILE A 108 -7.22 -14.00 -22.62
N SER A 109 -6.75 -15.20 -22.26
CA SER A 109 -6.84 -16.39 -23.10
C SER A 109 -7.55 -17.50 -22.33
N GLY A 110 -8.23 -18.40 -23.06
CA GLY A 110 -9.02 -19.48 -22.45
C GLY A 110 -10.50 -19.12 -22.24
N PRO A 111 -11.24 -19.98 -21.53
CA PRO A 111 -12.70 -19.89 -21.41
C PRO A 111 -13.12 -18.90 -20.31
N ALA A 112 -12.67 -17.65 -20.40
CA ALA A 112 -12.98 -16.57 -19.47
C ALA A 112 -13.03 -15.22 -20.20
N GLU A 113 -13.65 -14.22 -19.56
CA GLU A 113 -13.73 -12.86 -20.08
C GLU A 113 -13.32 -11.83 -19.02
N ILE A 114 -12.94 -10.64 -19.48
CA ILE A 114 -12.71 -9.50 -18.60
C ILE A 114 -14.06 -8.89 -18.25
N ALA A 115 -14.58 -9.22 -17.06
CA ALA A 115 -15.83 -8.68 -16.55
C ALA A 115 -15.77 -7.16 -16.29
N GLY A 116 -14.58 -6.64 -15.93
CA GLY A 116 -14.33 -5.21 -15.80
C GLY A 116 -12.96 -4.87 -15.20
N VAL A 117 -12.59 -3.59 -15.28
CA VAL A 117 -11.32 -3.02 -14.80
C VAL A 117 -11.56 -1.75 -13.98
N GLY A 118 -10.68 -1.45 -13.02
CA GLY A 118 -10.77 -0.23 -12.20
C GLY A 118 -9.51 0.06 -11.40
N ASN A 119 -9.32 1.32 -11.00
CA ASN A 119 -8.12 1.81 -10.30
C ASN A 119 -8.43 2.59 -9.00
N GLY A 120 -9.69 2.64 -8.58
CA GLY A 120 -10.11 3.32 -7.34
C GLY A 120 -10.08 4.86 -7.40
N ASN A 121 -9.72 5.48 -8.54
CA ASN A 121 -9.77 6.93 -8.70
C ASN A 121 -11.23 7.41 -8.81
N PRO A 122 -11.75 8.18 -7.84
CA PRO A 122 -13.15 8.61 -7.84
C PRO A 122 -13.47 9.66 -8.93
N LEU A 123 -12.45 10.22 -9.58
CA LEU A 123 -12.60 11.21 -10.66
C LEU A 123 -12.42 10.59 -12.05
N SER A 124 -12.06 9.32 -12.16
CA SER A 124 -11.89 8.65 -13.45
C SER A 124 -13.23 8.50 -14.16
N LEU A 125 -13.26 8.86 -15.44
CA LEU A 125 -14.41 8.69 -16.34
C LEU A 125 -14.20 7.52 -17.32
N GLU A 126 -13.16 6.72 -17.11
CA GLU A 126 -12.81 5.62 -17.99
C GLU A 126 -13.80 4.46 -17.81
N PRO A 127 -14.26 3.84 -18.92
CA PRO A 127 -15.25 2.77 -18.86
C PRO A 127 -14.75 1.59 -18.03
N PHE A 128 -15.66 0.97 -17.27
CA PHE A 128 -15.34 -0.24 -16.50
C PHE A 128 -15.22 -1.49 -17.38
N GLN A 129 -15.97 -1.57 -18.47
CA GLN A 129 -15.88 -2.64 -19.46
C GLN A 129 -14.90 -2.25 -20.55
N ALA A 130 -13.61 -2.52 -20.31
CA ALA A 130 -12.53 -2.21 -21.22
C ALA A 130 -11.36 -3.18 -21.02
N ASN A 131 -10.47 -3.22 -22.00
CA ASN A 131 -9.22 -3.99 -21.96
C ASN A 131 -8.01 -3.11 -21.61
N SER A 132 -8.24 -1.96 -20.99
CA SER A 132 -7.18 -1.07 -20.53
C SER A 132 -7.61 -0.24 -19.32
N ARG A 133 -6.66 0.05 -18.42
CA ARG A 133 -6.88 0.90 -17.25
C ARG A 133 -5.62 1.56 -16.74
#